data_AF-A0A069EUZ0-F1
#
_entry.id   AF-A0A069EUZ0-F1
#
_cell.length_a   1.000
_cell.length_b   1.000
_cell.length_c   1.000
_cell.angle_alpha   90.00
_cell.angle_beta   90.00
_cell.angle_gamma   90.00
#
_symmetry.space_group_name_H-M   'P 1'
#
loop_
_entity.id
_entity.type
_entity.pdbx_description
1 polymer ?
#
loop_
_entity_poly.entity_id
_entity_poly.type
_entity_poly.pdbx_seq_one_letter_code
_entity_poly.pdbx_strand_id
1 'polypeptide(L)'
;MYRVARAAVALIQKLMFRVEYIGRDNVPADGSVLVCSNHQSNWDPVLLAIAIPKQRPLRFFAKKELFGVPVLKHILNRAGQIPVSRGEGDRQALRVVLQKLKENELISIFPEGTRSKDGTLGTAQAGVGFFALRSEAAVLPIAIIGRYKFRTKLKVVIGEPLDLTALKANKASAQEAADLIMERISELYIEHSRNVR
;
A
#
# COMPACT_ATOMS: atom_id res chain seq x y z
N MET A 1 -4.81 8.36 20.18
CA MET A 1 -5.94 8.34 19.22
C MET A 1 -5.72 7.44 18.01
N TYR A 2 -4.58 7.49 17.30
CA TYR A 2 -4.26 6.52 16.22
C TYR A 2 -4.41 5.06 16.70
N ARG A 3 -3.94 4.75 17.92
CA ARG A 3 -4.13 3.43 18.55
C ARG A 3 -5.60 3.02 18.72
N VAL A 4 -6.49 3.97 19.03
CA VAL A 4 -7.93 3.72 19.25
C VAL A 4 -8.63 3.51 17.92
N ALA A 5 -8.41 4.39 16.94
CA ALA A 5 -8.94 4.23 15.60
C ALA A 5 -8.45 2.92 14.97
N ARG A 6 -7.16 2.61 15.12
CA ARG A 6 -6.57 1.34 14.66
C ARG A 6 -7.18 0.13 15.36
N ALA A 7 -7.41 0.20 16.67
CA ALA A 7 -8.06 -0.90 17.41
C ALA A 7 -9.51 -1.11 16.97
N ALA A 8 -10.28 -0.03 16.78
CA ALA A 8 -11.65 -0.11 16.27
C ALA A 8 -11.68 -0.70 14.86
N VAL A 9 -10.79 -0.25 13.98
CA VAL A 9 -10.64 -0.78 12.62
C VAL A 9 -10.23 -2.26 12.63
N ALA A 10 -9.28 -2.66 13.49
CA ALA A 10 -8.89 -4.06 13.65
C ALA A 10 -10.03 -4.94 14.15
N LEU A 11 -10.88 -4.42 15.06
CA LEU A 11 -12.07 -5.12 15.53
C LEU A 11 -13.08 -5.32 14.41
N ILE A 12 -13.42 -4.25 13.67
CA ILE A 12 -14.34 -4.31 12.53
C ILE A 12 -13.81 -5.31 11.50
N GLN A 13 -12.52 -5.22 11.17
CA GLN A 13 -11.89 -6.15 10.23
C GLN A 13 -11.99 -7.60 10.71
N LYS A 14 -11.72 -7.89 11.98
CA LYS A 14 -11.82 -9.25 12.56
C LYS A 14 -13.25 -9.80 12.53
N LEU A 15 -14.25 -8.93 12.64
CA LEU A 15 -15.66 -9.31 12.52
C LEU A 15 -16.05 -9.58 11.06
N MET A 16 -15.53 -8.77 10.13
CA MET A 16 -15.87 -8.83 8.71
C MET A 16 -15.11 -9.92 7.95
N PHE A 17 -13.84 -10.19 8.28
CA PHE A 17 -12.94 -11.06 7.53
C PHE A 17 -12.03 -11.88 8.45
N ARG A 18 -11.60 -13.05 7.99
CA ARG A 18 -10.56 -13.87 8.65
C ARG A 18 -9.22 -13.57 8.00
N VAL A 19 -8.53 -12.54 8.49
CA VAL A 19 -7.30 -12.06 7.85
C VAL A 19 -6.07 -12.71 8.47
N GLU A 20 -5.25 -13.30 7.62
CA GLU A 20 -3.93 -13.85 7.95
C GLU A 20 -2.87 -12.87 7.45
N TYR A 21 -1.88 -12.58 8.30
CA TYR A 21 -0.76 -11.69 7.99
C TYR A 21 0.52 -12.50 7.96
N ILE A 22 1.24 -12.44 6.85
CA ILE A 22 2.49 -13.20 6.61
C ILE A 22 3.61 -12.20 6.32
N GLY A 23 4.81 -12.44 6.84
CA GLY A 23 6.00 -11.62 6.57
C GLY A 23 6.02 -10.25 7.27
N ARG A 24 5.35 -10.09 8.42
CA ARG A 24 5.30 -8.79 9.11
C ARG A 24 6.66 -8.27 9.57
N ASP A 25 7.61 -9.17 9.76
CA ASP A 25 8.98 -8.87 10.17
C ASP A 25 9.81 -8.24 9.04
N ASN A 26 9.33 -8.34 7.80
CA ASN A 26 9.99 -7.78 6.61
C ASN A 26 9.81 -6.25 6.51
N VAL A 27 8.96 -5.66 7.35
CA VAL A 27 8.76 -4.21 7.35
C VAL A 27 9.98 -3.54 8.00
N PRO A 28 10.72 -2.68 7.28
CA PRO A 28 11.86 -1.97 7.86
C PRO A 28 11.48 -1.19 9.12
N ALA A 29 12.27 -1.34 10.17
CA ALA A 29 12.03 -0.71 11.47
C ALA A 29 12.20 0.82 11.43
N ASP A 30 13.07 1.30 10.54
CA ASP A 30 13.41 2.70 10.34
C ASP A 30 13.54 3.05 8.84
N GLY A 31 13.85 4.31 8.52
CA GLY A 31 13.88 4.84 7.15
C GLY A 31 12.50 4.98 6.51
N SER A 32 12.45 5.52 5.28
CA SER A 32 11.21 5.57 4.50
C SER A 32 10.92 4.26 3.79
N VAL A 33 9.63 3.96 3.63
CA VAL A 33 9.17 2.76 2.93
C VAL A 33 8.08 3.12 1.95
N LEU A 34 8.27 2.71 0.70
CA LEU A 34 7.25 2.73 -0.33
C LEU A 34 6.55 1.37 -0.33
N VAL A 35 5.35 1.30 0.24
CA VAL A 35 4.56 0.08 0.34
C VAL A 35 3.72 -0.09 -0.93
N CYS A 36 4.05 -1.09 -1.72
CA CYS A 36 3.40 -1.37 -3.00
C CYS A 36 2.49 -2.59 -2.88
N SER A 37 1.21 -2.45 -3.19
CA SER A 37 0.24 -3.56 -3.11
C SER A 37 -0.67 -3.60 -4.32
N ASN A 38 -1.20 -4.78 -4.65
CA ASN A 38 -2.35 -4.88 -5.56
C ASN A 38 -3.61 -4.24 -4.93
N HIS A 39 -4.55 -3.82 -5.77
CA HIS A 39 -5.77 -3.11 -5.33
C HIS A 39 -7.04 -3.79 -5.81
N GLN A 40 -7.78 -4.44 -4.91
CA GLN A 40 -9.02 -5.17 -5.18
C GLN A 40 -10.26 -4.53 -4.54
N SER A 41 -10.10 -3.72 -3.47
CA SER A 41 -11.23 -3.24 -2.66
C SER A 41 -10.93 -1.95 -1.90
N ASN A 42 -12.00 -1.26 -1.49
CA ASN A 42 -11.89 -0.14 -0.55
C ASN A 42 -11.39 -0.56 0.85
N TRP A 43 -11.37 -1.86 1.14
CA TRP A 43 -10.81 -2.40 2.37
C TRP A 43 -9.29 -2.59 2.32
N ASP A 44 -8.64 -2.56 1.15
CA ASP A 44 -7.19 -2.77 1.06
C ASP A 44 -6.39 -1.80 1.94
N PRO A 45 -6.66 -0.47 1.93
CA PRO A 45 -5.95 0.46 2.81
C PRO A 45 -6.08 0.11 4.30
N VAL A 46 -7.25 -0.39 4.70
CA VAL A 46 -7.50 -0.85 6.07
C VAL A 46 -6.68 -2.09 6.39
N LEU A 47 -6.66 -3.09 5.50
CA LEU A 47 -5.87 -4.30 5.68
C LEU A 47 -4.38 -3.99 5.84
N LEU A 48 -3.84 -3.15 4.96
CA LEU A 48 -2.45 -2.71 4.96
C LEU A 48 -2.11 -1.90 6.22
N ALA A 49 -2.97 -0.97 6.62
CA ALA A 49 -2.76 -0.20 7.85
C ALA A 49 -2.67 -1.10 9.09
N ILE A 50 -3.42 -2.21 9.13
CA ILE A 50 -3.32 -3.20 10.21
C ILE A 50 -2.11 -4.13 10.03
N ALA A 51 -1.67 -4.43 8.80
CA ALA A 51 -0.51 -5.26 8.50
C ALA A 51 0.81 -4.62 8.96
N ILE A 52 0.98 -3.33 8.74
CA ILE A 52 2.21 -2.59 9.11
C ILE A 52 2.29 -2.36 10.63
N PRO A 53 3.46 -2.47 11.28
CA PRO A 53 3.62 -2.20 12.72
C PRO A 53 3.02 -0.87 13.19
N LYS A 54 2.43 -0.86 14.39
CA LYS A 54 1.72 0.31 14.95
C LYS A 54 2.59 1.55 15.15
N GLN A 55 3.91 1.36 15.26
CA GLN A 55 4.91 2.41 15.42
C GLN A 55 5.25 3.11 14.10
N ARG A 56 4.87 2.52 12.96
CA ARG A 56 5.25 2.95 11.61
C ARG A 56 3.96 3.28 10.83
N PRO A 57 3.28 4.40 11.14
CA PRO A 57 1.95 4.67 10.59
C PRO A 57 1.99 4.85 9.07
N LEU A 58 1.25 4.00 8.35
CA LEU A 58 1.16 4.02 6.89
C LEU A 58 0.25 5.14 6.39
N ARG A 59 0.73 5.91 5.40
CA ARG A 59 -0.01 6.98 4.73
C ARG A 59 -0.59 6.50 3.40
N PHE A 60 -1.81 6.92 3.11
CA PHE A 60 -2.50 6.66 1.85
C PHE A 60 -2.98 7.98 1.27
N PHE A 61 -3.21 7.96 -0.03
CA PHE A 61 -4.03 8.96 -0.68
C PHE A 61 -5.50 8.68 -0.40
N ALA A 62 -6.19 9.66 0.16
CA ALA A 62 -7.62 9.58 0.43
C ALA A 62 -8.35 10.70 -0.31
N LYS A 63 -9.49 10.35 -0.89
CA LYS A 63 -10.39 11.27 -1.59
C LYS A 63 -10.74 12.48 -0.71
N LYS A 64 -10.60 13.70 -1.23
CA LYS A 64 -10.93 14.95 -0.50
C LYS A 64 -12.34 14.94 0.08
N GLU A 65 -13.29 14.30 -0.61
CA GLU A 65 -14.68 14.16 -0.17
C GLU A 65 -14.79 13.42 1.17
N LEU A 66 -13.88 12.48 1.47
CA LEU A 66 -13.84 11.77 2.75
C LEU A 66 -13.46 12.69 3.91
N PHE A 67 -12.70 13.76 3.65
CA PHE A 67 -12.39 14.79 4.64
C PHE A 67 -13.56 15.76 4.88
N GLY A 68 -14.63 15.68 4.09
CA GLY A 68 -15.88 16.42 4.34
C GLY A 68 -16.74 15.81 5.45
N VAL A 69 -16.61 14.50 5.71
CA VAL A 69 -17.38 13.80 6.75
C VAL A 69 -16.70 14.01 8.10
N PRO A 70 -17.33 14.64 9.12
CA PRO A 70 -16.65 15.06 10.35
C PRO A 70 -15.88 13.96 11.08
N VAL A 71 -16.47 12.77 11.19
CA VAL A 71 -15.85 11.60 11.83
C VAL A 71 -14.65 11.10 11.02
N LEU A 72 -14.80 10.94 9.71
CA LEU A 72 -13.70 10.48 8.83
C LEU A 72 -12.59 11.52 8.75
N LYS A 73 -12.91 12.81 8.64
CA LYS A 73 -11.95 13.91 8.67
C LYS A 73 -11.03 13.82 9.88
N HIS A 74 -11.60 13.60 11.06
CA HIS A 74 -10.84 13.48 12.29
C HIS A 74 -9.88 12.28 12.28
N ILE A 75 -10.37 11.13 11.79
CA ILE A 75 -9.58 9.90 11.67
C ILE A 75 -8.46 10.07 10.64
N LEU A 76 -8.78 10.55 9.44
CA LEU A 76 -7.86 10.71 8.32
C LEU A 76 -6.76 11.73 8.64
N ASN A 77 -7.10 12.89 9.20
CA ASN A 77 -6.12 13.90 9.59
C ASN A 77 -5.15 13.37 10.66
N ARG A 78 -5.66 12.68 11.68
CA ARG A 78 -4.81 12.11 12.73
C ARG A 78 -4.03 10.88 12.29
N ALA A 79 -4.51 10.20 11.26
CA ALA A 79 -3.77 9.16 10.56
C ALA A 79 -2.84 9.74 9.48
N GLY A 80 -2.70 11.06 9.34
CA GLY A 80 -1.78 11.72 8.40
C GLY A 80 -2.07 11.45 6.93
N GLN A 81 -3.32 11.12 6.58
CA GLN A 81 -3.70 10.72 5.23
C GLN A 81 -3.62 11.91 4.27
N ILE A 82 -3.22 11.64 3.02
CA ILE A 82 -2.95 12.68 2.03
C ILE A 82 -4.21 12.92 1.19
N PRO A 83 -4.82 14.12 1.24
CA PRO A 83 -6.01 14.42 0.46
C PRO A 83 -5.72 14.52 -1.05
N VAL A 84 -6.54 13.91 -1.90
CA VAL A 84 -6.41 13.98 -3.37
C VAL A 84 -7.76 14.23 -4.05
N SER A 85 -7.77 15.06 -5.11
CA SER A 85 -8.91 15.22 -6.03
C SER A 85 -8.80 14.23 -7.19
N ARG A 86 -9.92 13.78 -7.77
CA ARG A 86 -9.88 13.07 -9.06
C ARG A 86 -9.44 14.04 -10.17
N GLY A 87 -8.53 13.59 -11.04
CA GLY A 87 -8.12 14.32 -12.25
C GLY A 87 -7.08 15.44 -12.06
N GLU A 88 -6.93 16.01 -10.85
CA GLU A 88 -5.94 17.09 -10.59
C GLU A 88 -4.54 16.56 -10.17
N GLY A 89 -4.33 15.25 -10.22
CA GLY A 89 -3.53 14.56 -9.21
C GLY A 89 -2.02 14.47 -9.41
N ASP A 90 -1.47 14.43 -10.62
CA ASP A 90 -0.13 13.82 -10.74
C ASP A 90 0.99 14.68 -10.15
N ARG A 91 1.16 15.94 -10.55
CA ARG A 91 2.35 16.71 -10.14
C ARG A 91 2.39 17.10 -8.66
N GLN A 92 1.23 17.34 -8.04
CA GLN A 92 1.18 17.67 -6.61
C GLN A 92 1.30 16.41 -5.75
N ALA A 93 0.62 15.32 -6.12
CA ALA A 93 0.77 14.04 -5.42
C ALA A 93 2.21 13.54 -5.49
N LEU A 94 2.87 13.66 -6.65
CA LEU A 94 4.28 13.30 -6.83
C LEU A 94 5.19 14.03 -5.83
N ARG A 95 5.03 15.36 -5.70
CA ARG A 95 5.84 16.17 -4.78
C ARG A 95 5.59 15.80 -3.33
N VAL A 96 4.33 15.59 -2.94
CA VAL A 96 3.96 15.22 -1.57
C VAL A 96 4.56 13.86 -1.20
N VAL A 97 4.50 12.87 -2.10
CA VAL A 97 5.10 11.55 -1.87
C VAL A 97 6.60 11.67 -1.65
N LEU A 98 7.33 12.33 -2.56
CA LEU A 98 8.77 12.49 -2.42
C LEU A 98 9.15 13.24 -1.15
N GLN A 99 8.40 14.26 -0.76
CA GLN A 99 8.62 14.98 0.49
C GLN A 99 8.41 14.05 1.70
N LYS A 100 7.31 13.30 1.73
CA LYS A 100 6.98 12.40 2.83
C LYS A 100 7.98 11.24 2.96
N LEU A 101 8.49 10.72 1.84
CA LEU A 101 9.57 9.74 1.85
C LEU A 101 10.89 10.34 2.35
N LYS A 102 11.17 11.62 2.08
CA LYS A 102 12.33 12.32 2.68
C LYS A 102 12.17 12.53 4.19
N GLU A 103 10.94 12.63 4.68
CA GLU A 103 10.59 12.73 6.10
C GLU A 103 10.58 11.35 6.82
N ASN A 104 11.12 10.30 6.20
CA ASN A 104 11.15 8.93 6.72
C ASN A 104 9.76 8.32 6.99
N GLU A 105 8.72 8.80 6.28
CA GLU A 105 7.37 8.25 6.40
C GLU A 105 7.17 7.00 5.53
N LEU A 106 6.15 6.20 5.88
CA LEU A 106 5.70 5.06 5.08
C LEU A 106 4.51 5.49 4.24
N ILE A 107 4.58 5.25 2.94
CA ILE A 107 3.52 5.62 2.00
C ILE A 107 3.10 4.40 1.23
N SER A 108 1.80 4.17 1.16
CA SER A 108 1.22 3.11 0.33
C SER A 108 0.80 3.65 -1.02
N ILE A 109 1.20 2.92 -2.06
CA ILE A 109 0.79 3.14 -3.45
C ILE A 109 0.30 1.82 -4.01
N PHE A 110 -0.76 1.89 -4.79
CA PHE A 110 -1.24 0.77 -5.59
C PHE A 110 -0.68 0.94 -7.00
N PRO A 111 0.29 0.12 -7.46
CA PRO A 111 0.94 0.30 -8.75
C PRO A 111 -0.02 0.37 -9.94
N GLU A 112 -1.15 -0.33 -9.85
CA GLU A 112 -2.20 -0.38 -10.88
C GLU A 112 -2.89 0.99 -11.09
N GLY A 113 -2.82 1.90 -10.11
CA GLY A 113 -3.48 3.21 -10.14
C GLY A 113 -5.01 3.18 -10.02
N THR A 114 -5.62 2.01 -10.18
CA THR A 114 -7.06 1.77 -10.04
C THR A 114 -7.31 0.43 -9.34
N ARG A 115 -8.55 0.19 -8.93
CA ARG A 115 -8.98 -1.10 -8.39
C ARG A 115 -9.25 -2.07 -9.52
N SER A 116 -8.74 -3.29 -9.40
CA SER A 116 -9.16 -4.44 -10.19
C SER A 116 -10.61 -4.78 -9.91
N LYS A 117 -11.40 -4.98 -10.96
CA LYS A 117 -12.84 -5.30 -10.86
C LYS A 117 -13.12 -6.80 -10.86
N ASP A 118 -12.23 -7.58 -11.44
CA ASP A 118 -12.33 -9.04 -11.60
C ASP A 118 -11.36 -9.81 -10.70
N GLY A 119 -10.50 -9.10 -9.96
CA GLY A 119 -9.51 -9.69 -9.07
C GLY A 119 -8.21 -10.10 -9.78
N THR A 120 -8.08 -9.79 -11.07
CA THR A 120 -6.82 -9.94 -11.80
C THR A 120 -5.85 -8.80 -11.47
N LEU A 121 -4.55 -9.08 -11.52
CA LEU A 121 -3.54 -8.03 -11.33
C LEU A 121 -3.46 -7.18 -12.61
N GLY A 122 -3.63 -5.87 -12.47
CA GLY A 122 -3.48 -4.92 -13.57
C GLY A 122 -2.02 -4.61 -13.93
N THR A 123 -1.84 -3.71 -14.90
CA THR A 123 -0.52 -3.23 -15.33
C THR A 123 -0.01 -2.13 -14.40
N ALA A 124 1.29 -2.16 -14.11
CA ALA A 124 1.94 -1.13 -13.30
C ALA A 124 1.95 0.22 -14.02
N GLN A 125 1.67 1.30 -13.28
CA GLN A 125 1.84 2.66 -13.75
C GLN A 125 3.27 3.13 -13.44
N ALA A 126 3.94 3.76 -14.42
CA ALA A 126 5.30 4.29 -14.26
C ALA A 126 5.50 5.19 -13.02
N GLY A 127 4.44 5.84 -12.52
CA GLY A 127 4.50 6.68 -11.33
C GLY A 127 5.08 5.97 -10.10
N VAL A 128 4.77 4.69 -9.88
CA VAL A 128 5.32 3.96 -8.72
C VAL A 128 6.83 3.73 -8.87
N GLY A 129 7.29 3.36 -10.07
CA GLY A 129 8.71 3.17 -10.34
C GLY A 129 9.48 4.49 -10.33
N PHE A 130 8.83 5.61 -10.69
CA PHE A 130 9.42 6.94 -10.51
C PHE A 130 9.74 7.23 -9.04
N PHE A 131 8.82 6.94 -8.11
CA PHE A 131 9.08 7.10 -6.68
C PHE A 131 10.18 6.17 -6.18
N ALA A 132 10.15 4.92 -6.60
CA ALA A 132 11.14 3.90 -6.24
C ALA A 132 12.57 4.31 -6.65
N LEU A 133 12.73 4.86 -7.85
CA LEU A 133 14.04 5.27 -8.38
C LEU A 133 14.50 6.63 -7.86
N ARG A 134 13.58 7.55 -7.53
CA ARG A 134 13.90 8.94 -7.12
C ARG A 134 13.98 9.13 -5.60
N SER A 135 13.70 8.11 -4.82
CA SER A 135 13.82 8.14 -3.37
C SER A 135 14.82 7.10 -2.86
N GLU A 136 15.25 7.27 -1.61
CA GLU A 136 16.00 6.24 -0.88
C GLU A 136 15.08 5.32 -0.06
N ALA A 137 13.77 5.33 -0.37
CA ALA A 137 12.82 4.51 0.34
C ALA A 137 13.01 3.03 -0.03
N ALA A 138 12.95 2.16 0.98
CA ALA A 138 12.83 0.73 0.73
C ALA A 138 11.49 0.44 0.04
N VAL A 139 11.50 -0.35 -1.03
CA VAL A 139 10.26 -0.72 -1.74
C VAL A 139 9.76 -2.05 -1.21
N LEU A 140 8.61 -2.03 -0.53
CA LEU A 140 8.05 -3.19 0.15
C LEU A 140 6.84 -3.74 -0.63
N PRO A 141 6.97 -4.89 -1.29
CA PRO A 141 5.89 -5.50 -2.05
C PRO A 141 4.93 -6.23 -1.10
N ILE A 142 3.63 -6.08 -1.32
CA ILE A 142 2.59 -6.75 -0.56
C ILE A 142 1.55 -7.33 -1.52
N ALA A 143 1.17 -8.59 -1.30
CA ALA A 143 0.05 -9.21 -2.00
C ALA A 143 -1.15 -9.38 -1.06
N ILE A 144 -2.29 -8.84 -1.48
CA ILE A 144 -3.61 -9.06 -0.87
C ILE A 144 -4.32 -10.13 -1.69
N ILE A 145 -4.69 -11.22 -1.02
CA ILE A 145 -5.20 -12.42 -1.66
C ILE A 145 -6.52 -12.84 -1.01
N GLY A 146 -7.50 -13.15 -1.84
CA GLY A 146 -8.80 -13.68 -1.43
C GLY A 146 -9.95 -12.86 -2.00
N ARG A 147 -11.16 -13.14 -1.52
CA ARG A 147 -12.38 -12.45 -1.96
C ARG A 147 -13.00 -11.68 -0.82
N TYR A 148 -13.41 -10.46 -1.10
CA TYR A 148 -14.12 -9.59 -0.17
C TYR A 148 -15.56 -10.05 0.03
N LYS A 149 -15.75 -11.08 0.85
CA LYS A 149 -17.05 -11.58 1.30
C LYS A 149 -17.06 -11.67 2.83
N PHE A 150 -18.24 -11.60 3.43
CA PHE A 150 -18.36 -11.66 4.89
C PHE A 150 -17.80 -13.00 5.42
N ARG A 151 -16.91 -12.91 6.40
CA ARG A 151 -16.23 -14.02 7.11
C ARG A 151 -15.37 -14.95 6.24
N THR A 152 -14.99 -14.53 5.03
CA THR A 152 -14.02 -15.27 4.21
C THR A 152 -12.59 -15.04 4.65
N LYS A 153 -11.70 -15.95 4.25
CA LYS A 153 -10.26 -15.82 4.49
C LYS A 153 -9.67 -14.79 3.52
N LEU A 154 -8.84 -13.90 4.06
CA LEU A 154 -7.98 -13.01 3.30
C LEU A 154 -6.55 -13.21 3.77
N LYS A 155 -5.59 -13.14 2.86
CA LYS A 155 -4.17 -13.12 3.22
C LYS A 155 -3.58 -11.78 2.82
N VAL A 156 -2.73 -11.25 3.68
CA VAL A 156 -1.87 -10.11 3.38
C VAL A 156 -0.44 -10.60 3.56
N VAL A 157 0.24 -10.80 2.43
CA VAL A 157 1.59 -11.34 2.36
C VAL A 157 2.55 -10.20 2.11
N ILE A 158 3.41 -9.94 3.09
CA ILE A 158 4.43 -8.90 3.00
C ILE A 158 5.73 -9.59 2.55
N GLY A 159 6.24 -9.20 1.39
CA GLY A 159 7.50 -9.71 0.87
C GLY A 159 8.70 -8.99 1.45
N GLU A 160 9.90 -9.48 1.10
CA GLU A 160 11.14 -8.77 1.40
C GLU A 160 11.22 -7.45 0.61
N PRO A 161 11.84 -6.39 1.17
CA PRO A 161 12.15 -5.18 0.42
C PRO A 161 12.92 -5.49 -0.87
N LEU A 162 12.52 -4.85 -1.98
CA LEU A 162 13.21 -5.02 -3.25
C LEU A 162 14.59 -4.37 -3.22
N ASP A 163 15.58 -5.07 -3.75
CA ASP A 163 16.85 -4.48 -4.15
C ASP A 163 16.71 -3.81 -5.52
N LEU A 164 16.77 -2.47 -5.52
CA LEU A 164 16.72 -1.66 -6.75
C LEU A 164 18.08 -1.10 -7.15
N THR A 165 19.16 -1.57 -6.53
CA THR A 165 20.53 -1.05 -6.75
C THR A 165 20.93 -1.15 -8.21
N ALA A 166 20.71 -2.30 -8.84
CA ALA A 166 21.01 -2.51 -10.25
C ALA A 166 20.19 -1.60 -11.19
N LEU A 167 18.89 -1.42 -10.91
CA LEU A 167 18.02 -0.54 -11.68
C LEU A 167 18.45 0.93 -11.57
N LYS A 168 18.82 1.38 -10.37
CA LYS A 168 19.35 2.73 -10.14
C LYS A 168 20.68 2.94 -10.85
N ALA A 169 21.61 1.98 -10.76
CA ALA A 169 22.93 2.04 -11.41
C ALA A 169 22.82 2.12 -12.94
N ASN A 170 21.92 1.32 -13.52
CA ASN A 170 21.70 1.26 -14.97
C ASN A 170 20.79 2.38 -15.50
N LYS A 171 20.36 3.32 -14.63
CA LYS A 171 19.40 4.39 -14.99
C LYS A 171 18.15 3.84 -15.67
N ALA A 172 17.61 2.74 -15.15
CA ALA A 172 16.40 2.13 -15.66
C ALA A 172 15.24 3.14 -15.71
N SER A 173 14.32 2.93 -16.63
CA SER A 173 13.12 3.72 -16.75
C SER A 173 12.19 3.51 -15.56
N ALA A 174 11.33 4.50 -15.33
CA ALA A 174 10.29 4.42 -14.31
C ALA A 174 9.30 3.26 -14.56
N GLN A 175 9.11 2.86 -15.82
CA GLN A 175 8.24 1.73 -16.15
C GLN A 175 8.90 0.40 -15.79
N GLU A 176 10.19 0.20 -16.11
CA GLU A 176 10.91 -1.04 -15.74
C GLU A 176 10.92 -1.27 -14.23
N ALA A 177 11.14 -0.22 -13.43
CA ALA A 177 11.04 -0.32 -11.97
C ALA A 177 9.61 -0.64 -11.50
N ALA A 178 8.59 -0.08 -12.16
CA ALA A 178 7.18 -0.35 -11.83
C ALA A 178 6.81 -1.81 -12.16
N ASP A 179 7.29 -2.32 -13.28
CA ASP A 179 7.04 -3.69 -13.73
C ASP A 179 7.69 -4.70 -12.79
N LEU A 180 8.94 -4.48 -12.36
CA LEU A 180 9.60 -5.35 -11.37
C LEU A 180 8.82 -5.39 -10.04
N ILE A 181 8.31 -4.23 -9.59
CA ILE A 181 7.49 -4.16 -8.37
C ILE A 181 6.23 -5.02 -8.53
N MET A 182 5.55 -4.93 -9.67
CA MET A 182 4.34 -5.71 -9.93
C MET A 182 4.62 -7.19 -10.16
N GLU A 183 5.73 -7.53 -10.79
CA GLU A 183 6.21 -8.91 -10.90
C GLU A 183 6.38 -9.52 -9.52
N ARG A 184 7.06 -8.81 -8.60
CA ARG A 184 7.25 -9.30 -7.23
C ARG A 184 5.93 -9.46 -6.46
N ILE A 185 4.98 -8.54 -6.64
CA ILE A 185 3.63 -8.67 -6.07
C ILE A 185 2.91 -9.89 -6.67
N SER A 186 3.06 -10.13 -7.97
CA SER A 186 2.46 -11.28 -8.67
C SER A 186 3.02 -12.62 -8.19
N GLU A 187 4.33 -12.71 -7.99
CA GLU A 187 4.98 -13.90 -7.41
C GLU A 187 4.40 -14.23 -6.04
N LEU A 188 4.37 -13.24 -5.12
CA LEU A 188 3.79 -13.40 -3.79
C LEU A 188 2.33 -13.84 -3.86
N TYR A 189 1.56 -13.22 -4.77
CA TYR A 189 0.18 -13.55 -5.02
C TYR A 189 0.03 -15.01 -5.44
N ILE A 190 0.74 -15.46 -6.47
CA ILE A 190 0.64 -16.82 -7.03
C ILE A 190 1.06 -17.88 -6.00
N GLU A 191 2.17 -17.65 -5.31
CA GLU A 191 2.70 -18.58 -4.30
C GLU A 191 1.69 -18.84 -3.18
N HIS A 192 1.03 -17.78 -2.70
CA HIS A 192 0.16 -17.85 -1.53
C HIS A 192 -1.33 -18.07 -1.87
N SER A 193 -1.71 -17.96 -3.15
CA SER A 193 -3.06 -18.20 -3.66
C SER A 193 -3.48 -19.67 -3.64
N ARG A 194 -2.52 -20.61 -3.71
CA ARG A 194 -2.79 -22.06 -3.82
C ARG A 194 -3.64 -22.64 -2.68
N ASN A 195 -3.74 -21.95 -1.55
CA ASN A 195 -4.42 -22.40 -0.34
C ASN A 195 -5.63 -21.53 0.08
N VAL A 196 -6.07 -20.59 -0.76
CA VAL A 196 -7.21 -19.71 -0.47
C VAL A 196 -8.42 -20.19 -1.29
N ARG A 197 -9.19 -21.13 -0.73
CA ARG A 197 -10.51 -21.55 -1.26
C ARG A 197 -11.63 -20.66 -0.73
#